data_AF-A0A7J4SY91-F1
#
_entry.id   AF-A0A7J4SY91-F1
#
_cell.length_a   1.000
_cell.length_b   1.000
_cell.length_c   1.000
_cell.angle_alpha   90.00
_cell.angle_beta   90.00
_cell.angle_gamma   90.00
#
_symmetry.space_group_name_H-M   'P 1'
#
loop_
_entity.id
_entity.type
_entity.pdbx_description
1 polymer ?
#
loop_
_entity_poly.entity_id
_entity_poly.type
_entity_poly.pdbx_seq_one_letter_code
_entity_poly.pdbx_strand_id
1 'polypeptide(L)'
;IFAFIFGLSQLLLVWNIIYSGKNGEKAGKDPWGGWSLEWSTTSPPPTPSFHVIPTQRDMNVIYGHHAENSMKEKLWKGKKKGDAAKKSTVVSAAVLSTTGEEI
;
A
#
# COMPACT_ATOMS: atom_id res chain seq x y z
N ILE A 1 19.59 -25.08 -25.15
CA ILE A 1 20.13 -23.71 -24.99
C ILE A 1 19.82 -23.12 -23.60
N PHE A 2 18.55 -23.09 -23.17
CA PHE A 2 18.16 -22.49 -21.87
C PHE A 2 18.75 -23.19 -20.65
N ALA A 3 18.90 -24.52 -20.67
CA ALA A 3 19.56 -25.25 -19.59
C ALA A 3 21.02 -24.83 -19.38
N PHE A 4 21.75 -24.50 -20.46
CA PHE A 4 23.12 -23.99 -20.36
C PHE A 4 23.17 -22.57 -19.79
N ILE A 5 22.21 -21.72 -20.15
CA ILE A 5 22.09 -20.36 -19.58
C ILE A 5 21.75 -20.43 -18.09
N PHE A 6 20.81 -21.30 -17.70
CA PHE A 6 20.48 -21.52 -16.30
C PHE A 6 21.68 -22.07 -15.51
N GLY A 7 22.41 -23.03 -16.09
CA GLY A 7 23.66 -23.53 -15.52
C GLY A 7 24.71 -22.42 -15.30
N LEU A 8 24.91 -21.54 -16.29
CA LEU A 8 25.84 -20.42 -16.17
C LEU A 8 25.41 -19.42 -15.08
N SER A 9 24.11 -19.15 -14.95
CA SER A 9 23.57 -18.32 -13.85
C SER A 9 23.88 -18.91 -12.48
N GLN A 10 23.75 -20.23 -12.33
CA GLN A 10 24.09 -20.91 -11.08
C GLN A 10 25.58 -20.81 -10.75
N LEU A 11 26.47 -20.89 -11.74
CA LEU A 11 27.90 -20.67 -11.53
C LEU A 11 28.20 -19.24 -11.03
N LEU A 12 27.54 -18.23 -11.62
CA LEU A 12 27.71 -16.84 -11.19
C LEU A 12 27.21 -16.62 -9.75
N LEU A 13 26.10 -17.23 -9.36
CA LEU A 13 25.60 -17.18 -7.99
C LEU A 13 26.61 -17.78 -7.00
N VAL A 14 27.15 -18.96 -7.30
CA VAL A 14 28.13 -19.64 -6.45
C VAL A 14 29.40 -18.80 -6.32
N TRP A 15 29.90 -18.25 -7.43
CA TRP A 15 31.04 -17.34 -7.43
C TRP A 15 30.79 -16.13 -6.51
N ASN A 16 29.62 -15.51 -6.63
CA ASN A 16 29.26 -14.34 -5.83
C ASN A 16 29.19 -14.65 -4.33
N ILE A 17 28.66 -15.83 -3.94
CA ILE A 17 28.62 -16.27 -2.53
C ILE A 17 30.04 -16.46 -1.98
N ILE A 18 30.92 -17.15 -2.72
CA ILE A 18 32.31 -17.39 -2.28
C ILE A 18 33.08 -16.08 -2.15
N TYR A 19 32.92 -15.18 -3.12
CA TYR A 19 33.58 -13.88 -3.12
C TYR A 19 33.07 -13.00 -1.96
N SER A 20 31.76 -12.90 -1.78
CA SER A 20 31.13 -12.12 -0.71
C SER A 20 31.51 -12.65 0.68
N GLY A 21 31.57 -13.97 0.86
CA GLY A 21 31.97 -14.56 2.15
C GLY A 21 33.43 -14.29 2.55
N LYS A 22 34.34 -14.10 1.58
CA LYS A 22 35.77 -13.87 1.84
C LYS A 22 36.15 -12.39 1.88
N ASN A 23 35.52 -11.56 1.06
CA ASN A 23 35.89 -10.16 0.85
C ASN A 23 34.80 -9.17 1.26
N GLY A 24 33.64 -9.64 1.74
CA GLY A 24 32.54 -8.78 2.16
C GLY A 24 32.82 -8.06 3.47
N GLU A 25 32.36 -6.81 3.55
CA GLU A 25 32.35 -6.04 4.80
C GLU A 25 31.35 -6.67 5.80
N LYS A 26 31.67 -6.63 7.10
CA LYS A 26 30.79 -7.19 8.13
C LYS A 26 29.49 -6.41 8.16
N ALA A 27 28.40 -7.05 7.75
CA ALA A 27 27.07 -6.48 7.84
C ALA A 27 26.72 -6.16 9.30
N GLY A 28 26.17 -4.97 9.52
CA GLY A 28 25.59 -4.58 10.80
C GLY A 28 24.31 -5.35 11.11
N LYS A 29 23.63 -4.91 12.16
CA LYS A 29 22.34 -5.44 12.63
C LYS A 29 21.23 -5.37 11.58
N ASP A 30 21.16 -4.25 10.87
CA ASP A 30 20.17 -4.02 9.82
C ASP A 30 20.81 -3.27 8.63
N PRO A 31 21.44 -3.99 7.70
CA PRO A 31 22.06 -3.39 6.52
C PRO A 31 21.04 -2.90 5.47
N TRP A 32 19.75 -3.28 5.58
CA TRP A 32 18.75 -3.04 4.53
C TRP A 32 17.54 -2.21 4.99
N GLY A 33 17.41 -1.90 6.29
CA GLY A 33 16.26 -1.16 6.82
C GLY A 33 15.01 -2.02 6.97
N GLY A 34 15.15 -3.32 7.27
CA GLY A 34 14.03 -4.27 7.32
C GLY A 34 13.08 -4.01 8.50
N TRP A 35 11.78 -4.27 8.29
CA TRP A 35 10.74 -3.94 9.29
C TRP A 35 10.35 -5.10 10.19
N SER A 36 10.67 -6.34 9.81
CA SER A 36 10.41 -7.52 10.62
C SER A 36 11.33 -7.56 11.85
N LEU A 37 10.89 -8.30 12.87
CA LEU A 37 11.58 -8.39 14.15
C LEU A 37 13.01 -8.98 14.04
N GLU A 38 13.29 -9.75 13.00
CA GLU A 38 14.61 -10.31 12.71
C GLU A 38 15.69 -9.23 12.46
N TRP A 39 15.31 -8.07 11.91
CA TRP A 39 16.21 -6.91 11.74
C TRP A 39 16.41 -6.13 13.04
N SER A 40 15.66 -6.47 14.08
CA SER A 40 15.82 -5.91 15.43
C SER A 40 16.76 -6.74 16.32
N THR A 41 17.45 -7.76 15.79
CA THR A 41 18.52 -8.49 16.51
C THR A 41 19.90 -8.27 15.88
N THR A 42 21.00 -8.49 16.62
CA THR A 42 22.35 -8.28 16.10
C THR A 42 22.72 -9.35 15.06
N SER A 43 23.68 -9.03 14.19
CA SER A 43 24.29 -9.99 13.26
C SER A 43 25.71 -10.30 13.75
N PRO A 44 26.02 -11.54 14.21
CA PRO A 44 25.16 -12.74 14.30
C PRO A 44 24.15 -12.68 15.47
N PRO A 45 23.03 -13.43 15.40
CA PRO A 45 21.99 -13.40 16.42
C PRO A 45 22.54 -13.95 17.75
N PRO A 46 22.30 -13.25 18.87
CA PRO A 46 22.67 -13.75 20.19
C PRO A 46 21.78 -14.94 20.56
N THR A 47 22.29 -15.86 21.38
CA THR A 47 21.48 -16.92 21.99
C THR A 47 21.21 -16.51 23.42
N PRO A 48 19.97 -16.16 23.83
CA PRO A 48 18.69 -16.10 23.10
C PRO A 48 18.53 -14.88 22.17
N SER A 49 17.70 -15.01 21.12
CA SER A 49 17.56 -14.02 20.03
C SER A 49 17.20 -12.60 20.49
N PHE A 50 16.49 -12.50 21.62
CA PHE A 50 16.13 -11.24 22.27
C PHE A 50 16.43 -11.33 23.76
N HIS A 51 17.09 -10.31 24.31
CA HIS A 51 17.29 -10.17 25.76
C HIS A 51 15.98 -9.80 26.48
N VAL A 52 15.13 -9.03 25.80
CA VAL A 52 13.79 -8.62 26.27
C VAL A 52 12.82 -8.85 25.13
N ILE A 53 11.68 -9.48 25.41
CA ILE A 53 10.66 -9.78 24.39
C ILE A 53 10.07 -8.46 23.88
N PRO A 54 10.23 -8.11 22.60
CA PRO A 54 9.70 -6.87 22.05
C PRO A 54 8.19 -7.00 21.82
N THR A 55 7.45 -5.92 22.07
CA THR A 55 6.02 -5.85 21.78
C THR A 55 5.78 -5.39 20.34
N GLN A 56 5.17 -6.22 19.51
CA GLN A 56 4.81 -5.85 18.14
C GLN A 56 3.53 -5.00 18.15
N ARG A 57 3.62 -3.77 17.64
CA ARG A 57 2.45 -2.90 17.41
C ARG A 57 2.00 -2.98 15.96
N ASP A 58 0.73 -2.67 15.71
CA ASP A 58 0.18 -2.65 14.36
C ASP A 58 0.63 -1.38 13.62
N MET A 59 1.33 -1.57 12.48
CA MET A 59 1.79 -0.48 11.61
C MET A 59 0.62 0.30 11.00
N ASN A 60 -0.54 -0.33 10.83
CA ASN A 60 -1.76 0.28 10.29
C ASN A 60 -2.29 1.43 11.17
N VAL A 61 -2.04 1.40 12.48
CA VAL A 61 -2.43 2.46 13.41
C VAL A 61 -1.62 3.75 13.17
N ILE A 62 -0.37 3.62 12.72
CA ILE A 62 0.54 4.75 12.50
C ILE A 62 0.36 5.34 11.09
N TYR A 63 0.04 4.52 10.09
CA TYR A 63 -0.10 4.96 8.69
C TYR A 63 -1.56 5.03 8.18
N GLY A 64 -2.55 4.78 9.03
CA GLY A 64 -3.92 5.26 8.86
C GLY A 64 -4.77 4.56 7.80
N HIS A 65 -4.57 3.28 7.49
CA HIS A 65 -5.42 2.60 6.50
C HIS A 65 -6.84 2.28 7.02
N HIS A 66 -7.12 2.46 8.32
CA HIS A 66 -8.47 2.40 8.88
C HIS A 66 -8.81 3.66 9.68
N ALA A 67 -9.20 4.72 8.98
CA ALA A 67 -10.00 5.76 9.62
C ALA A 67 -11.35 5.14 10.00
N GLU A 68 -11.57 4.86 11.29
CA GLU A 68 -12.77 4.19 11.83
C GLU A 68 -14.09 4.82 11.34
N ASN A 69 -14.05 6.10 10.96
CA ASN A 69 -15.21 6.92 10.61
C ASN A 69 -15.43 7.09 9.09
N SER A 70 -14.50 6.62 8.25
CA SER A 70 -14.56 6.81 6.78
C SER A 70 -15.74 6.08 6.13
N MET A 71 -16.08 4.88 6.61
CA MET A 71 -17.20 4.09 6.09
C MET A 71 -18.55 4.68 6.51
N LYS A 72 -18.72 5.04 7.79
CA LYS A 72 -19.98 5.64 8.30
C LYS A 72 -20.28 6.99 7.64
N GLU A 73 -19.27 7.84 7.43
CA GLU A 73 -19.45 9.11 6.74
C GLU A 73 -19.85 8.96 5.27
N LYS A 74 -19.23 8.01 4.55
CA LYS A 74 -19.56 7.74 3.15
C LYS A 74 -20.96 7.15 2.99
N LEU A 75 -21.40 6.33 3.95
CA LEU A 75 -22.74 5.76 3.97
C LEU A 75 -23.81 6.80 4.36
N TRP A 76 -23.50 7.71 5.28
CA TRP A 76 -24.41 8.79 5.70
C TRP A 76 -24.55 9.91 4.66
N LYS A 77 -23.50 10.19 3.88
CA LYS A 77 -23.52 11.14 2.73
C LYS A 77 -24.21 10.59 1.49
N GLY A 78 -25.20 9.70 1.66
CA GLY A 78 -26.06 9.22 0.58
C GLY A 78 -26.75 10.37 -0.14
N LYS A 79 -26.19 10.76 -1.30
CA LYS A 79 -26.70 11.81 -2.19
C LYS A 79 -28.11 11.43 -2.67
N LYS A 80 -29.14 12.14 -2.21
CA LYS A 80 -30.50 11.97 -2.77
C LYS A 80 -30.50 12.42 -4.23
N LYS A 81 -30.60 11.45 -5.14
CA LYS A 81 -30.70 11.61 -6.61
C LYS A 81 -32.12 12.08 -7.04
N GLY A 82 -32.77 12.91 -6.24
CA GLY A 82 -34.17 13.34 -6.45
C GLY A 82 -34.35 14.75 -7.00
N ASP A 83 -33.44 15.68 -6.68
CA ASP A 83 -33.70 17.11 -6.91
C ASP A 83 -33.26 17.64 -8.29
N ALA A 84 -32.43 16.88 -9.02
CA ALA A 84 -31.99 17.29 -10.36
C ALA A 84 -33.07 17.10 -11.43
N ALA A 85 -33.96 16.12 -11.28
CA ALA A 85 -35.02 15.85 -12.26
C ALA A 85 -36.13 16.91 -12.24
N LYS A 86 -36.41 17.52 -11.07
CA LYS A 86 -37.49 18.51 -10.94
C LYS A 86 -37.14 19.85 -11.60
N LYS A 87 -35.86 20.19 -11.71
CA LYS A 87 -35.38 21.46 -12.27
C LYS A 87 -35.45 21.50 -13.81
N SER A 88 -35.42 20.35 -14.47
CA SER A 88 -35.53 20.26 -15.94
C SER A 88 -36.97 20.39 -16.43
N THR A 89 -37.95 19.80 -15.74
CA THR A 89 -39.36 19.83 -16.15
C THR A 89 -40.00 21.23 -15.97
N VAL A 90 -39.63 21.96 -14.91
CA VAL A 90 -40.20 23.31 -14.67
C VAL A 90 -39.71 24.36 -15.67
N VAL A 91 -38.50 24.20 -16.21
CA VAL A 91 -37.98 25.12 -17.24
C VAL A 91 -38.67 24.86 -18.59
N SER A 92 -38.92 23.60 -18.96
CA SER A 92 -39.66 23.29 -20.19
C SER A 92 -41.14 23.70 -20.14
N ALA A 93 -41.79 23.60 -18.97
CA ALA A 93 -43.18 24.07 -18.81
C ALA A 93 -43.30 25.60 -18.85
N ALA A 94 -42.31 26.34 -18.33
CA ALA A 94 -42.31 27.81 -18.37
C ALA A 94 -42.04 28.37 -19.78
N VAL A 95 -41.23 27.68 -20.59
CA VAL A 95 -40.90 28.12 -21.96
C VAL A 95 -42.07 27.92 -22.94
N LEU A 96 -42.99 26.98 -22.70
CA LEU A 96 -44.18 26.82 -23.55
C LEU A 96 -45.27 27.88 -23.31
N SER A 97 -45.26 28.59 -22.17
CA SER A 97 -46.30 29.60 -21.85
C SER A 97 -46.02 30.99 -22.45
N THR A 98 -44.83 31.23 -23.01
CA THR A 98 -44.38 32.58 -23.44
C THR A 98 -44.24 32.73 -24.96
N THR A 99 -44.78 31.80 -25.75
CA THR A 99 -44.66 31.79 -27.23
C THR A 99 -46.01 31.51 -27.91
N GLY A 100 -47.11 31.97 -27.31
CA GLY A 100 -48.48 31.71 -27.76
C GLY A 100 -49.34 32.95 -28.00
N GLU A 101 -48.73 34.13 -28.12
CA GLU A 101 -49.46 35.37 -28.43
C GLU A 101 -48.52 36.36 -29.14
N GLU A 102 -48.30 36.13 -30.43
CA GLU A 102 -48.09 37.17 -31.46
C GLU A 102 -48.00 36.46 -32.83
N ILE A 103 -48.84 36.95 -33.76
CA ILE A 103 -49.11 36.54 -35.15
C ILE A 103 -50.11 35.38 -35.34
#